data_AF-A0A941I9M8-F1
#
_entry.id   AF-A0A941I9M8-F1
#
_cell.length_a   1.000
_cell.length_b   1.000
_cell.length_c   1.000
_cell.angle_alpha   90.00
_cell.angle_beta   90.00
_cell.angle_gamma   90.00
#
_symmetry.space_group_name_H-M   'P 1'
#
loop_
_entity.id
_entity.type
_entity.pdbx_description
1 polymer ?
#
loop_
_entity_poly.entity_id
_entity_poly.type
_entity_poly.pdbx_seq_one_letter_code
_entity_poly.pdbx_strand_id
1 'polypeptide(L)'
;MNFIESIDQFLMQLVIVPIVVIGLGVLSAVTTKRIFVGPLVTLILNLLYEVWYAKYYYPDLEISFTSWNIYFPIISLVISGIFISARKTKPKESH
;
A
#
# COMPACT_ATOMS: atom_id res chain seq x y z
N MET A 1 -21.05 -7.33 12.63
CA MET A 1 -19.73 -6.72 12.88
C MET A 1 -18.67 -7.77 13.21
N ASN A 2 -18.66 -8.97 12.58
CA ASN A 2 -17.79 -10.07 13.02
C ASN A 2 -16.84 -10.62 11.94
N PHE A 3 -16.82 -10.04 10.72
CA PHE A 3 -15.95 -10.57 9.66
C PHE A 3 -14.49 -10.21 9.92
N ILE A 4 -14.20 -8.96 10.29
CA ILE A 4 -12.83 -8.51 10.55
C ILE A 4 -12.26 -9.20 11.80
N GLU A 5 -13.07 -9.37 12.85
CA GLU A 5 -12.65 -10.10 14.07
C GLU A 5 -12.46 -11.60 13.84
N SER A 6 -13.07 -12.17 12.79
CA SER A 6 -12.83 -13.57 12.40
C SER A 6 -11.52 -13.77 11.63
N ILE A 7 -10.89 -12.69 11.15
CA ILE A 7 -9.63 -12.76 10.43
C ILE A 7 -8.50 -12.62 11.43
N ASP A 8 -7.55 -13.55 11.37
CA ASP A 8 -6.33 -13.51 12.17
C ASP A 8 -5.56 -12.20 11.97
N GLN A 9 -5.07 -11.62 13.07
CA GLN A 9 -4.39 -10.33 13.06
C GLN A 9 -3.09 -10.37 12.23
N PHE A 10 -2.34 -11.48 12.26
CA PHE A 10 -1.13 -11.62 11.43
C PHE A 10 -1.50 -11.74 9.96
N LEU A 11 -2.58 -12.45 9.63
CA LEU A 11 -3.06 -12.55 8.26
C LEU A 11 -3.47 -11.16 7.71
N MET A 12 -4.15 -10.36 8.52
CA MET A 12 -4.49 -8.97 8.16
C MET A 12 -3.22 -8.14 7.91
N GLN A 13 -2.28 -8.14 8.84
CA GLN A 13 -1.09 -7.27 8.79
C GLN A 13 -0.04 -7.70 7.75
N LEU A 14 0.14 -9.00 7.50
CA LEU A 14 1.23 -9.51 6.66
C LEU A 14 0.81 -9.87 5.24
N VAL A 15 -0.48 -10.06 4.99
CA VAL A 15 -0.97 -10.51 3.68
C VAL A 15 -2.00 -9.54 3.12
N ILE A 16 -3.11 -9.33 3.83
CA ILE A 16 -4.24 -8.58 3.27
C ILE A 16 -3.89 -7.10 3.11
N VAL A 17 -3.46 -6.45 4.18
CA VAL A 17 -3.12 -5.02 4.18
C VAL A 17 -2.00 -4.72 3.19
N PRO A 18 -0.85 -5.44 3.20
CA PRO A 18 0.25 -5.17 2.26
C PRO A 18 -0.20 -5.28 0.80
N ILE A 19 -0.96 -6.32 0.44
CA ILE A 19 -1.44 -6.53 -0.93
C ILE A 19 -2.35 -5.35 -1.35
N VAL A 20 -3.27 -4.94 -0.47
CA VAL A 20 -4.22 -3.86 -0.79
C VAL A 20 -3.52 -2.51 -0.89
N VAL A 21 -2.73 -2.11 0.11
CA VAL A 21 -2.12 -0.76 0.14
C VAL A 21 -1.04 -0.60 -0.94
N ILE A 22 -0.20 -1.62 -1.14
CA ILE A 22 0.83 -1.59 -2.20
C ILE A 22 0.17 -1.71 -3.57
N GLY A 23 -0.82 -2.60 -3.73
CA GLY A 23 -1.54 -2.79 -4.98
C GLY A 23 -2.23 -1.50 -5.46
N LEU A 24 -2.95 -0.82 -4.56
CA LEU A 24 -3.59 0.47 -4.86
C LEU A 24 -2.55 1.58 -5.11
N GLY A 25 -1.43 1.58 -4.39
CA GLY A 25 -0.32 2.50 -4.65
C GLY A 25 0.25 2.33 -6.04
N VAL A 26 0.66 1.11 -6.41
CA VAL A 26 1.21 0.79 -7.73
C VAL A 26 0.19 1.11 -8.83
N LEU A 27 -1.09 0.76 -8.65
CA LEU A 27 -2.14 1.09 -9.60
C LEU A 27 -2.26 2.60 -9.81
N SER A 28 -2.16 3.38 -8.74
CA SER A 28 -2.18 4.85 -8.78
C SER A 28 -0.96 5.41 -9.52
N ALA A 29 0.23 4.84 -9.30
CA ALA A 29 1.46 5.21 -10.02
C ALA A 29 1.33 4.93 -11.52
N VAL A 30 0.81 3.76 -11.88
CA VAL A 30 0.63 3.32 -13.27
C VAL A 30 -0.39 4.19 -14.00
N THR A 31 -1.49 4.57 -13.34
CA THR A 31 -2.55 5.42 -13.89
C THR A 31 -2.05 6.85 -14.10
N THR A 32 -1.34 7.40 -13.11
CA THR A 32 -0.80 8.77 -13.18
C THR A 32 0.50 8.87 -13.99
N LYS A 33 1.09 7.74 -14.38
CA LYS A 33 2.41 7.62 -15.03
C LYS A 33 3.55 8.27 -14.21
N ARG A 34 3.38 8.36 -12.88
CA ARG A 34 4.33 9.00 -11.96
C ARG A 34 4.80 7.97 -10.92
N ILE A 35 6.10 7.68 -10.93
CA ILE A 35 6.70 6.66 -10.05
C ILE A 35 6.49 7.01 -8.57
N PHE A 36 6.63 8.27 -8.19
CA PHE A 36 6.50 8.73 -6.80
C PHE A 36 5.07 8.71 -6.25
N VAL A 37 4.04 8.59 -7.11
CA VAL A 37 2.65 8.49 -6.64
C VAL A 37 2.41 7.15 -5.94
N GLY A 38 3.11 6.09 -6.36
CA GLY A 38 3.03 4.76 -5.74
C GLY A 38 3.34 4.75 -4.25
N PRO A 39 4.57 5.10 -3.84
CA PRO A 39 4.94 5.15 -2.42
C PRO A 39 4.08 6.13 -1.62
N LEU A 40 3.70 7.28 -2.20
CA LEU A 40 2.89 8.29 -1.50
C LEU A 40 1.49 7.75 -1.16
N VAL A 41 0.81 7.16 -2.13
CA VAL A 41 -0.52 6.55 -1.92
C VAL A 41 -0.42 5.38 -0.96
N THR A 42 0.61 4.54 -1.09
CA THR A 42 0.85 3.41 -0.19
C THR A 42 1.03 3.87 1.26
N LEU A 43 1.82 4.93 1.48
CA LEU A 43 2.05 5.51 2.81
C LEU A 43 0.74 6.04 3.41
N ILE A 44 -0.01 6.84 2.64
CA ILE A 44 -1.27 7.42 3.12
C ILE A 44 -2.26 6.33 3.51
N LEU A 45 -2.43 5.31 2.66
CA LEU A 45 -3.36 4.21 2.94
C LEU A 45 -2.93 3.39 4.16
N ASN A 46 -1.63 3.13 4.33
CA ASN A 46 -1.13 2.40 5.50
C ASN A 46 -1.30 3.21 6.80
N LEU A 47 -1.03 4.52 6.77
CA LEU A 47 -1.24 5.39 7.93
C LEU A 47 -2.72 5.43 8.33
N LEU A 48 -3.63 5.54 7.35
CA LEU A 48 -5.08 5.50 7.61
C LEU A 48 -5.50 4.17 8.22
N TYR A 49 -4.96 3.06 7.70
CA TYR A 49 -5.20 1.74 8.26
C TYR A 49 -4.69 1.64 9.70
N GLU A 50 -3.46 2.06 10.01
CA GLU A 50 -2.90 1.98 11.36
C GLU A 50 -3.66 2.85 12.36
N VAL A 51 -4.10 4.05 11.96
CA VAL A 51 -4.96 4.90 12.81
C VAL A 51 -6.31 4.23 13.08
N TRP A 52 -6.94 3.67 12.05
CA TRP A 52 -8.20 2.96 12.21
C TRP A 52 -8.04 1.71 13.09
N TYR A 53 -6.98 0.95 12.86
CA TYR A 53 -6.64 -0.27 13.58
C TYR A 53 -6.41 0.01 15.07
N ALA A 54 -5.59 1.02 15.40
CA ALA A 54 -5.35 1.43 16.78
C ALA A 54 -6.66 1.83 17.48
N LYS A 55 -7.50 2.64 16.84
CA LYS A 55 -8.78 3.06 17.42
C LYS A 55 -9.79 1.92 17.60
N TYR A 56 -9.77 0.93 16.71
CA TYR A 56 -10.71 -0.20 16.77
C TYR A 56 -10.31 -1.23 17.82
N TYR A 57 -9.04 -1.64 17.85
CA TYR A 57 -8.57 -2.73 18.72
C TYR A 57 -8.01 -2.25 20.05
N TYR A 58 -7.51 -1.02 20.13
CA TYR A 58 -6.83 -0.47 21.30
C TYR A 58 -7.26 0.98 21.58
N PRO A 59 -8.56 1.24 21.84
CA PRO A 59 -9.10 2.59 21.95
C PRO A 59 -8.45 3.45 23.05
N ASP A 60 -7.91 2.82 24.09
CA ASP A 60 -7.31 3.51 25.25
C ASP A 60 -5.79 3.71 25.14
N LEU A 61 -5.16 3.22 24.07
CA LEU A 61 -3.71 3.35 23.86
C LEU A 61 -3.38 4.51 22.92
N GLU A 62 -2.21 5.12 23.13
CA GLU A 62 -1.67 6.11 22.20
C GLU A 62 -1.38 5.50 20.83
N ILE A 63 -1.64 6.27 19.77
CA ILE A 63 -1.41 5.84 18.39
C ILE A 63 0.11 5.75 18.15
N SER A 64 0.59 4.54 17.91
CA SER A 64 1.97 4.27 17.52
C SER A 64 2.03 3.81 16.07
N PHE A 65 2.94 4.40 15.30
CA PHE A 65 3.15 4.05 13.90
C PHE A 65 4.24 2.99 13.77
N THR A 66 3.95 1.95 12.99
CA THR A 66 4.88 0.85 12.80
C THR A 66 5.90 1.15 11.70
N SER A 67 7.00 0.40 11.67
CA SER A 67 8.01 0.49 10.61
C SER A 67 7.48 0.09 9.22
N TRP A 68 6.28 -0.48 9.12
CA TRP A 68 5.64 -0.79 7.84
C TRP A 68 5.36 0.46 7.00
N ASN A 69 5.22 1.62 7.65
CA ASN A 69 5.15 2.92 6.98
C ASN A 69 6.44 3.28 6.20
N ILE A 70 7.56 2.58 6.43
CA ILE A 70 8.80 2.75 5.67
C ILE A 70 8.91 1.64 4.62
N TYR A 71 8.71 0.38 5.03
CA TYR A 71 8.90 -0.76 4.14
C TYR A 71 7.91 -0.80 2.99
N PHE A 72 6.61 -0.57 3.23
CA PHE A 72 5.61 -0.66 2.15
C PHE A 72 5.81 0.41 1.07
N PRO A 73 6.07 1.70 1.39
CA PRO A 73 6.39 2.69 0.37
C PRO A 73 7.65 2.33 -0.43
N ILE A 74 8.71 1.81 0.20
CA ILE A 74 9.91 1.39 -0.52
C ILE A 74 9.60 0.26 -1.51
N ILE A 75 8.86 -0.76 -1.08
CA ILE A 75 8.43 -1.87 -1.95
C ILE A 75 7.56 -1.34 -3.10
N SER A 76 6.61 -0.46 -2.79
CA SER A 76 5.74 0.17 -3.78
C SER A 76 6.51 1.02 -4.80
N LEU A 77 7.56 1.72 -4.37
CA LEU A 77 8.44 2.47 -5.26
C LEU A 77 9.16 1.54 -6.25
N VAL A 78 9.73 0.43 -5.76
CA VAL A 78 10.41 -0.57 -6.60
C VAL A 78 9.45 -1.15 -7.64
N ILE A 79 8.28 -1.62 -7.20
CA ILE A 79 7.29 -2.22 -8.10
C ILE A 79 6.77 -1.18 -9.11
N SER A 80 6.42 0.02 -8.65
CA SER A 80 5.97 1.11 -9.54
C SER A 80 7.04 1.46 -10.58
N GLY A 81 8.31 1.49 -10.18
CA GLY A 81 9.44 1.71 -11.08
C GLY A 81 9.53 0.65 -12.17
N ILE A 82 9.39 -0.63 -11.83
CA ILE A 82 9.40 -1.75 -12.78
C ILE A 82 8.25 -1.60 -13.79
N PHE A 83 7.01 -1.42 -13.32
CA PHE A 83 5.83 -1.33 -14.20
C PHE A 83 5.87 -0.13 -15.13
N ILE A 84 6.29 1.04 -14.64
CA ILE A 84 6.36 2.26 -15.45
C ILE A 84 7.51 2.17 -16.45
N SER A 85 8.65 1.59 -16.07
CA SER A 85 9.80 1.41 -16.98
C SER A 85 9.50 0.38 -18.08
N ALA A 86 8.85 -0.73 -17.74
CA ALA A 86 8.40 -1.74 -18.71
C ALA A 86 7.38 -1.18 -19.72
N ARG A 87 6.59 -0.16 -19.34
CA ARG A 87 5.70 0.55 -20.26
C ARG A 87 6.44 1.47 -21.23
N LYS A 88 7.54 2.09 -20.81
CA LYS A 88 8.34 2.96 -21.67
C LYS A 88 9.08 2.18 -22.76
N THR A 89 9.43 0.92 -22.50
CA THR A 89 10.15 0.07 -23.45
C THR A 89 9.26 -0.62 -24.49
N LYS A 90 7.92 -0.62 -24.35
CA LYS A 90 7.04 -1.02 -25.45
C LYS A 90 7.05 0.10 -26.50
N PRO A 91 7.68 -0.08 -27.67
CA PRO A 91 7.59 0.90 -28.74
C PRO A 91 6.11 1.01 -29.15
N LYS A 92 5.67 2.20 -29.53
CA LYS A 92 4.43 2.33 -30.30
C LYS A 92 4.55 1.40 -31.51
N GLU A 93 3.79 0.31 -31.55
CA GLU A 93 3.45 -0.32 -32.82
C GLU A 93 2.63 0.73 -33.58
N SER A 94 3.30 1.45 -34.47
CA SER A 94 2.66 2.31 -35.45
C SER A 94 2.00 1.42 -36.49
N HIS A 95 0.68 1.35 -36.45
CA HIS A 95 -0.16 0.96 -37.58
C HIS A 95 -0.89 2.19 -38.09
#